data_AF-A0A933LGB2-F1
#
_entry.id   AF-A0A933LGB2-F1
#
_cell.length_a   1.000
_cell.length_b   1.000
_cell.length_c   1.000
_cell.angle_alpha   90.00
_cell.angle_beta   90.00
_cell.angle_gamma   90.00
#
_symmetry.space_group_name_H-M   'P 1'
#
loop_
_entity.id
_entity.type
_entity.pdbx_description
1 polymer ?
#
loop_
_entity_poly.entity_id
_entity_poly.type
_entity_poly.pdbx_seq_one_letter_code
_entity_poly.pdbx_strand_id
1 'polypeptide(L)'
;GRSETTARDTFFYYVKNNLHAVRQGKWKLALPGRKAFFDYALDSVPVTSPQLYDLEHDVSETTDLAGERPDVVDRLLKLAETARQDIGDIDQPGKNARAWLR
;
A
#
# COMPACT_ATOMS: atom_id res chain seq x y z
N GLY A 1 -7.41 21.65 -2.56
CA GLY A 1 -8.62 21.64 -1.72
C GLY A 1 -8.36 20.74 -0.54
N ARG A 2 -8.49 21.26 0.69
CA ARG A 2 -8.38 20.45 1.92
C ARG A 2 -9.76 19.88 2.21
N SER A 3 -9.88 18.57 2.31
CA SER A 3 -11.11 17.90 2.78
C SER A 3 -10.78 17.17 4.07
N GLU A 4 -11.57 17.44 5.10
CA GLU A 4 -11.64 16.63 6.31
C GLU A 4 -12.05 15.21 5.93
N THR A 5 -11.37 14.23 6.53
CA THR A 5 -11.38 12.79 6.23
C THR A 5 -12.77 12.25 5.85
N THR A 6 -12.95 12.00 4.55
CA THR A 6 -14.06 11.18 4.02
C THR A 6 -13.49 9.85 3.53
N ALA A 7 -14.34 8.85 3.23
CA ALA A 7 -13.94 7.54 2.71
C ALA A 7 -13.00 7.56 1.47
N ARG A 8 -12.78 8.72 0.85
CA ARG A 8 -11.80 8.97 -0.22
C ARG A 8 -10.38 9.28 0.27
N ASP A 9 -10.11 9.17 1.57
CA ASP A 9 -8.79 9.50 2.15
C ASP A 9 -7.81 8.31 2.13
N THR A 10 -8.26 7.11 1.76
CA THR A 10 -7.41 5.91 1.69
C THR A 10 -7.28 5.39 0.26
N PHE A 11 -6.04 5.15 -0.17
CA PHE A 11 -5.71 4.62 -1.49
C PHE A 11 -4.92 3.32 -1.34
N PHE A 12 -5.34 2.29 -2.08
CA PHE A 12 -4.66 1.00 -2.17
C PHE A 12 -3.99 0.89 -3.54
N TYR A 13 -2.68 0.65 -3.56
CA TYR A 13 -1.89 0.61 -4.78
C TYR A 13 -1.66 -0.85 -5.17
N TYR A 14 -2.47 -1.32 -6.12
CA TYR A 14 -2.34 -2.66 -6.68
C TYR A 14 -1.55 -2.64 -7.99
N VAL A 15 -0.64 -3.61 -8.14
CA VAL A 15 -0.09 -4.00 -9.44
C VAL A 15 -0.62 -5.38 -9.76
N LYS A 16 -1.44 -5.47 -10.82
CA LYS A 16 -2.31 -6.62 -11.07
C LYS A 16 -3.15 -6.96 -9.82
N ASN A 17 -2.92 -8.12 -9.22
CA ASN A 17 -3.59 -8.59 -8.01
C ASN A 17 -2.67 -8.53 -6.77
N ASN A 18 -1.54 -7.84 -6.81
CA ASN A 18 -0.63 -7.71 -5.67
C ASN A 18 -0.73 -6.33 -5.03
N LEU A 19 -0.94 -6.29 -3.72
CA LEU A 19 -1.02 -5.03 -2.98
C LEU A 19 0.39 -4.52 -2.67
N HIS A 20 0.81 -3.43 -3.30
CA HIS A 20 2.15 -2.86 -3.16
C HIS A 20 2.25 -1.81 -2.05
N ALA A 21 1.21 -1.00 -1.84
CA ALA A 21 1.23 0.07 -0.86
C ALA A 21 -0.17 0.50 -0.42
N VAL A 22 -0.24 1.18 0.72
CA VAL A 22 -1.44 1.85 1.23
C VAL A 22 -1.09 3.30 1.55
N ARG A 23 -1.93 4.24 1.15
CA ARG A 23 -1.81 5.64 1.53
C ARG A 23 -3.04 6.09 2.29
N GLN A 24 -2.85 6.85 3.35
CA GLN A 24 -3.92 7.61 3.99
C GLN A 24 -3.45 9.03 4.31
N GLY A 25 -4.11 10.04 3.73
CA GLY A 25 -3.65 11.42 3.78
C GLY A 25 -2.24 11.59 3.23
N LYS A 26 -1.32 12.10 4.06
CA LYS A 26 0.09 12.30 3.71
C LYS A 26 0.95 11.04 3.83
N TRP A 27 0.51 10.05 4.61
CA TRP A 27 1.30 8.87 4.90
C TRP A 27 1.11 7.80 3.85
N LYS A 28 2.20 7.29 3.29
CA LYS A 28 2.21 6.11 2.42
C LYS A 28 3.08 5.03 3.04
N LEU A 29 2.50 3.85 3.23
CA LEU A 29 3.20 2.65 3.64
C LEU A 29 3.40 1.75 2.43
N ALA A 30 4.66 1.50 2.13
CA ALA A 30 5.09 0.63 1.06
C ALA A 30 5.33 -0.78 1.66
N LEU A 31 4.60 -1.78 1.15
CA LEU A 31 4.53 -3.11 1.77
C LEU A 31 5.65 -4.02 1.29
N PRO A 32 6.08 -5.00 2.10
CA PRO A 32 7.02 -6.02 1.67
C PRO A 32 6.36 -7.03 0.71
N GLY A 33 7.18 -7.80 -0.01
CA GLY A 33 6.71 -8.92 -0.82
C GLY A 33 6.08 -8.54 -2.16
N ARG A 34 6.35 -7.32 -2.64
CA ARG A 34 5.92 -6.84 -3.96
C ARG A 34 6.49 -7.71 -5.07
N LYS A 35 5.69 -7.99 -6.09
CA LYS A 35 6.19 -8.65 -7.31
C LYS A 35 6.43 -7.62 -8.40
N ALA A 36 7.60 -7.73 -9.03
CA ALA A 36 7.88 -7.07 -10.29
C ALA A 36 7.06 -7.75 -11.39
N PHE A 37 5.95 -7.13 -11.79
CA PHE A 37 5.15 -7.59 -12.94
C PHE A 37 5.53 -6.89 -14.24
N PHE A 38 6.18 -5.75 -14.13
CA PHE A 38 6.65 -4.94 -15.24
C PHE A 38 8.11 -4.57 -14.98
N ASP A 39 8.86 -4.27 -16.04
CA ASP A 39 10.27 -3.86 -15.94
C ASP A 39 10.38 -2.36 -15.56
N TYR A 40 9.70 -1.97 -14.49
CA TYR A 40 9.80 -0.63 -13.92
C TYR A 40 11.00 -0.57 -12.98
N ALA A 41 11.79 0.50 -13.07
CA ALA A 41 12.94 0.72 -12.20
C ALA A 41 12.59 0.74 -10.70
N LEU A 42 11.32 1.01 -10.34
CA LEU A 42 10.86 0.96 -8.95
C LEU A 42 10.51 -0.46 -8.49
N ASP A 43 10.18 -1.36 -9.41
CA ASP A 43 9.87 -2.77 -9.15
C ASP A 43 11.16 -3.62 -8.98
N SER A 44 12.32 -3.10 -9.42
CA SER A 44 13.61 -3.79 -9.32
C SER A 44 14.28 -3.67 -7.95
N VAL A 45 13.81 -2.76 -7.09
CA VAL A 45 14.29 -2.64 -5.70
C VAL A 45 13.32 -3.39 -4.79
N PRO A 46 13.73 -4.57 -4.25
CA PRO A 46 12.85 -5.34 -3.40
C PRO A 46 12.63 -4.63 -2.07
N VAL A 47 11.37 -4.48 -1.69
CA VAL A 47 11.02 -4.02 -0.35
C VAL A 47 10.81 -5.23 0.53
N THR A 48 11.70 -5.38 1.52
CA THR A 48 11.79 -6.55 2.38
C THR A 48 11.11 -6.34 3.73
N SER A 49 10.96 -5.08 4.16
CA SER A 49 10.22 -4.66 5.35
C SER A 49 9.26 -3.51 5.01
N PRO A 50 8.20 -3.26 5.80
CA PRO A 50 7.35 -2.09 5.60
C PRO A 50 8.18 -0.79 5.68
N GLN A 51 7.98 0.12 4.73
CA GLN A 51 8.64 1.43 4.68
C GLN A 51 7.59 2.53 4.66
N LEU A 52 7.77 3.56 5.48
CA LEU A 52 6.78 4.64 5.67
C LEU A 52 7.33 5.97 5.17
N TYR A 53 6.55 6.66 4.34
CA TYR A 53 6.92 7.95 3.75
C TYR A 53 5.88 9.03 4.06
N ASP A 54 6.35 10.26 4.29
CA ASP A 54 5.52 11.47 4.38
C ASP A 54 5.49 12.19 3.02
N LEU A 55 4.47 11.93 2.20
CA LEU A 55 4.37 12.47 0.84
C LEU A 55 4.09 13.98 0.80
N GLU A 56 3.77 14.62 1.92
CA GLU A 56 3.63 16.08 1.97
C GLU A 56 5.00 16.76 1.93
N HIS A 57 6.02 16.14 2.55
CA HIS A 57 7.37 16.68 2.66
C HIS A 57 8.40 15.93 1.81
N ASP A 58 8.09 14.70 1.40
CA ASP A 58 8.97 13.79 0.66
C ASP A 58 8.17 13.02 -0.40
N VAL A 59 7.75 13.74 -1.45
CA VAL A 59 7.01 13.16 -2.59
C VAL A 59 7.84 12.12 -3.36
N SER A 60 9.16 12.18 -3.25
CA SER A 60 10.11 11.28 -3.91
C SER A 60 10.38 10.00 -3.12
N GLU A 61 9.77 9.82 -1.94
CA GLU A 61 9.85 8.59 -1.12
C GLU A 61 11.29 8.20 -0.78
N THR A 62 12.08 9.19 -0.34
CA THR A 62 13.51 9.05 -0.07
C THR A 62 13.85 8.74 1.39
N THR A 63 12.97 9.10 2.33
CA THR A 63 13.21 8.97 3.77
C THR A 63 12.22 7.99 4.39
N ASP A 64 12.73 6.83 4.82
CA ASP A 64 11.93 5.85 5.54
C ASP A 64 11.76 6.21 7.03
N LEU A 65 10.52 6.45 7.44
CA LEU A 65 10.12 6.83 8.79
C LEU A 65 9.45 5.66 9.55
N ALA A 66 9.50 4.43 9.04
CA ALA A 66 8.81 3.30 9.65
C ALA A 66 9.26 3.03 11.09
N GLY A 67 10.55 3.18 11.38
CA GLY A 67 11.10 3.03 12.72
C GLY A 67 10.73 4.16 13.69
N GLU A 68 10.44 5.35 13.17
CA GLU A 68 10.10 6.54 13.97
C GLU A 68 8.60 6.66 14.26
N ARG A 69 7.76 6.04 13.43
CA ARG A 69 6.29 6.14 13.49
C ARG A 69 5.61 4.77 13.44
N PRO A 70 5.90 3.88 14.41
CA PRO A 70 5.30 2.53 14.44
C PRO A 70 3.77 2.57 14.55
N ASP A 71 3.22 3.59 15.20
CA ASP A 71 1.77 3.82 15.31
C ASP A 71 1.10 4.03 13.94
N VAL A 72 1.77 4.76 13.05
CA VAL A 72 1.29 4.99 11.69
C VAL A 72 1.43 3.74 10.85
N VAL A 73 2.55 3.02 10.98
CA VAL A 73 2.78 1.73 10.31
C VAL A 73 1.67 0.74 10.67
N ASP A 74 1.40 0.54 11.96
CA ASP A 74 0.39 -0.40 12.44
C ASP A 74 -1.01 -0.07 11.92
N ARG A 75 -1.36 1.22 11.90
CA ARG A 75 -2.63 1.69 11.37
C ARG A 75 -2.76 1.40 9.87
N LEU A 76 -1.72 1.69 9.08
CA LEU A 76 -1.74 1.45 7.64
C LEU A 76 -1.67 -0.05 7.29
N LEU A 77 -1.01 -0.87 8.10
CA LEU A 77 -1.03 -2.33 7.97
C LEU A 77 -2.44 -2.91 8.19
N LYS A 78 -3.21 -2.39 9.14
CA LYS A 78 -4.62 -2.78 9.34
C LYS A 78 -5.49 -2.44 8.13
N LEU A 79 -5.27 -1.28 7.51
CA LEU A 79 -5.94 -0.92 6.27
C LEU A 79 -5.53 -1.85 5.12
N ALA A 80 -4.24 -2.19 5.02
CA ALA A 80 -3.75 -3.15 4.03
C ALA A 80 -4.46 -4.51 4.16
N GLU A 81 -4.59 -5.00 5.38
CA GLU A 81 -5.28 -6.26 5.64
C GLU A 81 -6.77 -6.19 5.28
N THR A 82 -7.42 -5.06 5.54
CA THR A 82 -8.81 -4.84 5.11
C THR A 82 -8.94 -4.91 3.58
N ALA A 83 -8.01 -4.31 2.83
CA ALA A 83 -7.99 -4.38 1.37
C ALA A 83 -7.71 -5.79 0.85
N ARG A 84 -6.77 -6.52 1.47
CA ARG A 84 -6.49 -7.91 1.12
C ARG A 84 -7.70 -8.82 1.30
N GLN A 85 -8.45 -8.65 2.38
CA GLN A 85 -9.67 -9.42 2.62
C GLN A 85 -10.78 -9.08 1.63
N ASP A 86 -10.86 -7.83 1.18
CA ASP A 86 -11.92 -7.35 0.29
C ASP A 86 -11.64 -7.65 -1.19
N ILE A 87 -10.48 -7.20 -1.67
CA ILE A 87 -10.04 -7.19 -3.08
C ILE A 87 -9.11 -8.38 -3.38
N GLY A 88 -8.34 -8.83 -2.39
CA GLY A 88 -7.39 -9.94 -2.52
C GLY A 88 -5.93 -9.50 -2.53
N ASP A 89 -5.06 -10.49 -2.67
CA ASP A 89 -3.63 -10.41 -2.96
C ASP A 89 -3.26 -11.60 -3.89
N ILE A 90 -1.99 -11.78 -4.24
CA ILE A 90 -1.54 -12.81 -5.21
C ILE A 90 -2.08 -14.20 -4.88
N ASP A 91 -1.91 -14.61 -3.63
CA ASP A 91 -2.25 -15.95 -3.14
C ASP A 91 -3.53 -15.94 -2.29
N GLN A 92 -4.29 -14.84 -2.32
CA GLN A 92 -5.46 -14.63 -1.49
C GLN A 92 -6.61 -14.03 -2.32
N PRO A 93 -7.65 -14.80 -2.69
CA PRO A 93 -8.81 -14.21 -3.34
C PRO A 93 -9.57 -13.29 -2.39
N GLY A 94 -9.92 -12.09 -2.84
CA GLY A 94 -10.74 -11.15 -2.08
C GLY A 94 -12.20 -11.59 -2.00
N LYS A 95 -12.85 -11.36 -0.86
CA LYS A 95 -14.26 -11.68 -0.61
C LYS A 95 -15.20 -11.09 -1.65
N ASN A 96 -14.92 -9.87 -2.09
CA ASN A 96 -15.74 -9.12 -3.05
C ASN A 96 -15.05 -8.98 -4.40
N ALA A 97 -13.89 -9.63 -4.59
CA ALA A 97 -13.25 -9.72 -5.89
C ALA A 97 -14.17 -10.48 -6.85
N ARG A 98 -14.41 -9.91 -8.03
CA ARG A 98 -15.11 -10.62 -9.09
C ARG A 98 -14.24 -11.79 -9.53
N ALA A 99 -14.59 -12.99 -9.07
CA ALA A 99 -14.03 -14.21 -9.61
C ALA A 99 -14.35 -14.27 -11.11
N TRP A 100 -13.31 -14.35 -11.94
CA TRP A 100 -13.46 -14.79 -13.32
C TRP A 100 -13.82 -16.29 -13.27
N LEU A 101 -15.09 -16.60 -13.01
CA LEU A 101 -15.61 -17.93 -13.24
C LEU A 101 -15.45 -18.22 -14.73
N ARG A 102 -14.81 -19.37 -15.00
CA ARG A 102 -14.59 -19.96 -16.32
C ARG A 102 -15.88 -20.19 -17.08
#